data_AF-A0A9W5AKT0-F1
#
_entry.id   AF-A0A9W5AKT0-F1
#
_cell.length_a   1.000
_cell.length_b   1.000
_cell.length_c   1.000
_cell.angle_alpha   90.00
_cell.angle_beta   90.00
_cell.angle_gamma   90.00
#
_symmetry.space_group_name_H-M   'P 1'
#
loop_
_entity.id
_entity.type
_entity.pdbx_description
1 polymer ?
#
loop_
_entity_poly.entity_id
_entity_poly.type
_entity_poly.pdbx_seq_one_letter_code
_entity_poly.pdbx_strand_id
1 'polypeptide(L)'
;MKYFYSSFIVTLIGLGIAYQIGGFLAVYICFLLGILEVSLSFDNAVVNAKVLSKMSKIWQDRFILYGIPIAVFGMRFLFPVLIVSVAASLGMWETFLLALNDPDAYHTALAANKNQIYIFGGAFLLMVFLSFFFEKKDIKWIKLVEDNYLIHILTKTDNMPLFIAICVGMIMAYLTQNISYALSYFGAILLYMALSLFDEIFSANGVKSGIMGFLYLEVLDASFSFDGVIGAFAMSENIFIIMIGLGIGAMFVRSLTLFMVHKKTLESFIYLEHGAHYAILALAIIMFINIFHEISEAVTGTIGFGFILVAFLSSIYQKRKLQK
;
A
#
# COMPACT_ATOMS: atom_id res chain seq x y z
N MET A 1 11.17 5.35 21.31
CA MET A 1 12.12 4.26 21.61
C MET A 1 11.45 2.91 21.79
N LYS A 2 10.55 2.69 22.77
CA LYS A 2 9.93 1.36 23.00
C LYS A 2 9.29 0.71 21.75
N TYR A 3 8.65 1.51 20.89
CA TYR A 3 8.00 1.02 19.65
C TYR A 3 8.97 0.51 18.59
N PHE A 4 10.22 1.01 18.56
CA PHE A 4 11.19 0.67 17.52
C PHE A 4 12.20 -0.38 17.97
N TYR A 5 12.13 -0.84 19.22
CA TYR A 5 13.10 -1.78 19.77
C TYR A 5 13.12 -3.12 19.00
N SER A 6 11.95 -3.63 18.64
CA SER A 6 11.81 -4.79 17.76
C SER A 6 12.41 -4.55 16.39
N SER A 7 12.18 -3.37 15.79
CA SER A 7 12.76 -3.00 14.49
C SER A 7 14.29 -2.99 14.53
N PHE A 8 14.89 -2.43 15.58
CA PHE A 8 16.35 -2.45 15.75
C PHE A 8 16.92 -3.85 15.95
N ILE A 9 16.24 -4.72 16.71
CA ILE A 9 16.65 -6.13 16.86
C ILE A 9 16.59 -6.85 15.52
N VAL A 10 15.47 -6.72 14.80
CA VAL A 10 15.33 -7.34 13.47
C VAL A 10 16.37 -6.80 12.50
N THR A 11 16.71 -5.51 12.58
CA THR A 11 17.79 -4.92 11.78
C THR A 11 19.13 -5.56 12.09
N LEU A 12 19.51 -5.67 13.36
CA LEU A 12 20.79 -6.29 13.75
C LEU A 12 20.88 -7.75 13.31
N ILE A 13 19.80 -8.52 13.53
CA ILE A 13 19.73 -9.92 13.11
C ILE A 13 19.78 -10.02 11.58
N GLY A 14 18.96 -9.24 10.88
CA GLY A 14 18.87 -9.22 9.42
C GLY A 14 20.19 -8.86 8.76
N LEU A 15 20.85 -7.79 9.21
CA LEU A 15 22.18 -7.41 8.72
C LEU A 15 23.24 -8.48 9.05
N GLY A 16 23.14 -9.14 10.20
CA GLY A 16 24.00 -10.28 10.53
C GLY A 16 23.82 -11.47 9.57
N ILE A 17 22.58 -11.79 9.20
CA ILE A 17 22.26 -12.82 8.20
C ILE A 17 22.76 -12.39 6.82
N ALA A 18 22.52 -11.13 6.42
CA ALA A 18 23.01 -10.58 5.15
C ALA A 18 24.53 -10.68 5.04
N TYR A 19 25.27 -10.42 6.13
CA TYR A 19 26.72 -10.59 6.18
C TYR A 19 27.15 -12.04 5.93
N GLN A 20 26.41 -13.03 6.46
CA GLN A 20 26.72 -14.44 6.22
C GLN A 20 26.45 -14.86 4.76
N ILE A 21 25.47 -14.23 4.11
CA ILE A 21 25.08 -14.55 2.73
C ILE A 21 26.07 -13.94 1.72
N GLY A 22 26.47 -12.68 1.89
CA GLY A 22 27.24 -11.95 0.88
C GLY A 22 28.20 -10.89 1.43
N GLY A 23 28.60 -11.01 2.69
CA GLY A 23 29.59 -10.13 3.32
C GLY A 23 29.12 -8.68 3.46
N PHE A 24 30.07 -7.75 3.51
CA PHE A 24 29.80 -6.33 3.73
C PHE A 24 28.96 -5.67 2.60
N LEU A 25 29.08 -6.15 1.37
CA LEU A 25 28.30 -5.63 0.24
C LEU A 25 26.81 -5.98 0.42
N ALA A 26 26.50 -7.22 0.82
CA ALA A 26 25.14 -7.62 1.13
C ALA A 26 24.55 -6.83 2.31
N VAL A 27 25.35 -6.54 3.34
CA VAL A 27 24.93 -5.66 4.46
C VAL A 27 24.58 -4.27 3.96
N TYR A 28 25.43 -3.69 3.09
CA TYR A 28 25.20 -2.35 2.54
C TYR A 28 23.93 -2.30 1.69
N ILE A 29 23.73 -3.26 0.78
CA ILE A 29 22.52 -3.33 -0.04
C ILE A 29 21.29 -3.55 0.85
N CYS A 30 21.35 -4.49 1.79
CA CYS A 30 20.26 -4.76 2.72
C CYS A 30 19.86 -3.51 3.53
N PHE A 31 20.84 -2.72 3.96
CA PHE A 31 20.59 -1.44 4.63
C PHE A 31 19.92 -0.42 3.70
N LEU A 32 20.38 -0.28 2.46
CA LEU A 32 19.77 0.61 1.46
C LEU A 32 18.33 0.19 1.14
N LEU A 33 18.07 -1.09 0.97
CA LEU A 33 16.73 -1.65 0.77
C LEU A 33 15.80 -1.36 1.95
N GLY A 34 16.32 -1.44 3.18
CA GLY A 34 15.56 -1.03 4.37
C GLY A 34 15.17 0.45 4.34
N ILE A 35 16.08 1.33 3.91
CA ILE A 35 15.79 2.77 3.73
C ILE A 35 14.78 2.99 2.61
N LEU A 36 14.97 2.31 1.47
CA LEU A 36 14.09 2.38 0.31
C LEU A 36 12.65 2.06 0.71
N GLU A 37 12.47 0.92 1.39
CA GLU A 37 11.17 0.46 1.85
C GLU A 37 10.53 1.43 2.86
N VAL A 38 11.29 1.95 3.84
CA VAL A 38 10.74 2.95 4.78
C VAL A 38 10.30 4.23 4.07
N SER A 39 11.04 4.61 3.03
CA SER A 39 10.77 5.84 2.26
C SER A 39 9.53 5.68 1.38
N LEU A 40 9.43 4.55 0.65
CA LEU A 40 8.32 4.27 -0.25
C LEU A 40 7.04 3.89 0.48
N SER A 41 7.14 3.29 1.68
CA SER A 41 5.97 2.83 2.45
C SER A 41 5.58 3.75 3.60
N PHE A 42 6.07 4.98 3.64
CA PHE A 42 5.75 5.91 4.72
C PHE A 42 4.27 6.31 4.73
N ASP A 43 3.69 6.57 3.57
CA ASP A 43 2.27 6.85 3.39
C ASP A 43 1.39 5.66 3.77
N ASN A 44 1.84 4.44 3.45
CA ASN A 44 1.20 3.20 3.88
C ASN A 44 1.09 3.13 5.40
N ALA A 45 2.15 3.53 6.12
CA ALA A 45 2.12 3.54 7.58
C ALA A 45 1.00 4.45 8.13
N VAL A 46 0.73 5.58 7.46
CA VAL A 46 -0.31 6.55 7.87
C VAL A 46 -1.70 6.01 7.59
N VAL A 47 -1.91 5.47 6.38
CA VAL A 47 -3.19 4.85 5.99
C VAL A 47 -3.50 3.67 6.90
N ASN A 48 -2.52 2.79 7.13
CA ASN A 48 -2.66 1.64 8.01
C ASN A 48 -2.96 2.07 9.45
N ALA A 49 -2.32 3.13 9.94
CA ALA A 49 -2.56 3.64 11.28
C ALA A 49 -4.01 4.11 11.43
N LYS A 50 -4.59 4.69 10.38
CA LYS A 50 -5.99 5.13 10.40
C LYS A 50 -6.94 3.96 10.52
N VAL A 51 -6.81 2.95 9.67
CA VAL A 51 -7.67 1.77 9.72
C VAL A 51 -7.50 1.04 11.05
N LEU A 52 -6.25 0.87 11.50
CA LEU A 52 -5.91 0.21 12.75
C LEU A 52 -6.44 0.95 13.99
N SER A 53 -6.51 2.28 13.96
CA SER A 53 -7.05 3.10 15.06
C SER A 53 -8.55 2.87 15.30
N LYS A 54 -9.30 2.47 14.27
CA LYS A 54 -10.74 2.12 14.37
C LYS A 54 -10.96 0.71 14.91
N MET A 55 -9.92 -0.12 15.00
CA MET A 55 -10.03 -1.51 15.43
C MET A 55 -9.91 -1.68 16.94
N SER A 56 -10.58 -2.72 17.47
CA SER A 56 -10.39 -3.15 18.86
C SER A 56 -8.94 -3.53 19.15
N LYS A 57 -8.51 -3.39 20.41
CA LYS A 57 -7.12 -3.68 20.82
C LYS A 57 -6.63 -5.09 20.44
N ILE A 58 -7.50 -6.10 20.53
CA ILE A 58 -7.18 -7.48 20.13
C ILE A 58 -6.78 -7.55 18.65
N TRP A 59 -7.48 -6.80 17.79
CA TRP A 59 -7.18 -6.77 16.36
C TRP A 59 -5.94 -5.95 16.03
N GLN A 60 -5.66 -4.90 16.81
CA GLN A 60 -4.37 -4.21 16.74
C GLN A 60 -3.22 -5.17 17.05
N ASP A 61 -3.35 -5.99 18.10
CA ASP A 61 -2.32 -6.95 18.50
C ASP A 61 -2.22 -8.14 17.51
N ARG A 62 -3.32 -8.53 16.85
CA ARG A 62 -3.30 -9.55 15.77
C ARG A 62 -2.65 -9.04 14.50
N PHE A 63 -2.92 -7.79 14.11
CA PHE A 63 -2.15 -7.12 13.06
C PHE A 63 -0.67 -7.10 13.43
N ILE A 64 -0.35 -7.01 14.74
CA ILE A 64 1.00 -7.09 15.25
C ILE A 64 1.63 -8.49 15.14
N LEU A 65 0.85 -9.54 15.30
CA LEU A 65 1.40 -10.90 15.29
C LEU A 65 1.45 -11.48 13.88
N TYR A 66 0.35 -11.36 13.14
CA TYR A 66 0.15 -12.01 11.84
C TYR A 66 0.42 -11.09 10.66
N GLY A 67 0.22 -9.79 10.81
CA GLY A 67 0.43 -8.84 9.71
C GLY A 67 1.90 -8.64 9.33
N ILE A 68 2.89 -8.81 10.24
CA ILE A 68 4.31 -8.75 9.82
C ILE A 68 4.64 -9.91 8.89
N PRO A 69 4.41 -11.18 9.27
CA PRO A 69 4.73 -12.28 8.38
C PRO A 69 4.00 -12.17 7.04
N ILE A 70 2.74 -11.72 7.05
CA ILE A 70 1.95 -11.58 5.82
C ILE A 70 2.45 -10.40 4.98
N ALA A 71 2.67 -9.21 5.55
CA ALA A 71 3.24 -8.09 4.81
C ALA A 71 4.63 -8.40 4.24
N VAL A 72 5.51 -9.03 5.02
CA VAL A 72 6.90 -9.28 4.62
C VAL A 72 7.03 -10.50 3.71
N PHE A 73 6.51 -11.66 4.10
CA PHE A 73 6.62 -12.88 3.30
C PHE A 73 5.46 -13.04 2.32
N GLY A 74 4.25 -12.72 2.73
CA GLY A 74 3.08 -12.78 1.86
C GLY A 74 3.18 -11.76 0.73
N MET A 75 3.20 -10.48 1.04
CA MET A 75 3.06 -9.44 0.01
C MET A 75 4.34 -9.16 -0.78
N ARG A 76 5.53 -9.36 -0.20
CA ARG A 76 6.81 -9.07 -0.90
C ARG A 76 7.48 -10.29 -1.52
N PHE A 77 7.05 -11.50 -1.19
CA PHE A 77 7.62 -12.73 -1.77
C PHE A 77 6.54 -13.61 -2.40
N LEU A 78 5.58 -14.09 -1.62
CA LEU A 78 4.55 -15.01 -2.12
C LEU A 78 3.65 -14.37 -3.20
N PHE A 79 3.31 -13.10 -3.05
CA PHE A 79 2.43 -12.38 -3.96
C PHE A 79 3.08 -12.13 -5.32
N PRO A 80 4.33 -11.63 -5.42
CA PRO A 80 5.08 -11.62 -6.67
C PRO A 80 5.17 -13.00 -7.33
N VAL A 81 5.45 -14.07 -6.56
CA VAL A 81 5.49 -15.45 -7.07
C VAL A 81 4.13 -15.88 -7.62
N LEU A 82 3.04 -15.56 -6.94
CA LEU A 82 1.68 -15.85 -7.40
C LEU A 82 1.40 -15.16 -8.74
N ILE A 83 1.74 -13.87 -8.86
CA ILE A 83 1.46 -13.13 -10.09
C ILE A 83 2.27 -13.68 -11.26
N VAL A 84 3.57 -13.93 -11.05
CA VAL A 84 4.42 -14.53 -12.08
C VAL A 84 3.91 -15.91 -12.46
N SER A 85 3.42 -16.73 -11.51
CA SER A 85 2.88 -18.05 -11.81
C SER A 85 1.66 -18.00 -12.73
N VAL A 86 0.72 -17.08 -12.45
CA VAL A 86 -0.49 -16.89 -13.28
C VAL A 86 -0.11 -16.33 -14.64
N ALA A 87 0.78 -15.35 -14.69
CA ALA A 87 1.10 -14.65 -15.92
C ALA A 87 2.01 -15.45 -16.86
N ALA A 88 2.98 -16.17 -16.32
CA ALA A 88 3.85 -17.07 -17.07
C ALA A 88 3.20 -18.44 -17.33
N SER A 89 1.98 -18.67 -16.82
CA SER A 89 1.29 -19.98 -16.87
C SER A 89 2.15 -21.11 -16.31
N LEU A 90 2.95 -20.82 -15.29
CA LEU A 90 3.80 -21.76 -14.58
C LEU A 90 3.09 -22.22 -13.30
N GLY A 91 3.41 -23.43 -12.83
CA GLY A 91 2.99 -23.83 -11.48
C GLY A 91 3.56 -22.89 -10.42
N MET A 92 2.83 -22.66 -9.32
CA MET A 92 3.33 -21.84 -8.21
C MET A 92 4.66 -22.39 -7.64
N TRP A 93 4.78 -23.72 -7.58
CA TRP A 93 6.02 -24.38 -7.15
C TRP A 93 7.17 -24.20 -8.14
N GLU A 94 6.87 -24.26 -9.44
CA GLU A 94 7.86 -24.02 -10.50
C GLU A 94 8.34 -22.57 -10.48
N THR A 95 7.42 -21.63 -10.27
CA THR A 95 7.74 -20.20 -10.17
C THR A 95 8.56 -19.90 -8.91
N PHE A 96 8.27 -20.57 -7.80
CA PHE A 96 9.09 -20.50 -6.59
C PHE A 96 10.50 -21.04 -6.84
N LEU A 97 10.62 -22.17 -7.53
CA LEU A 97 11.92 -22.73 -7.92
C LEU A 97 12.65 -21.82 -8.91
N LEU A 98 11.94 -21.15 -9.82
CA LEU A 98 12.51 -20.15 -10.72
C LEU A 98 13.08 -18.99 -9.91
N ALA A 99 12.31 -18.44 -8.96
CA ALA A 99 12.75 -17.37 -8.08
C ALA A 99 14.04 -17.74 -7.32
N LEU A 100 14.13 -18.97 -6.79
CA LEU A 100 15.29 -19.41 -6.02
C LEU A 100 16.54 -19.72 -6.86
N ASN A 101 16.36 -20.33 -8.03
CA ASN A 101 17.48 -20.87 -8.81
C ASN A 101 17.91 -19.97 -9.97
N ASP A 102 17.01 -19.12 -10.47
CA ASP A 102 17.26 -18.19 -11.57
C ASP A 102 16.55 -16.85 -11.31
N PRO A 103 17.12 -16.00 -10.43
CA PRO A 103 16.52 -14.72 -10.06
C PRO A 103 16.39 -13.75 -11.24
N ASP A 104 17.25 -13.84 -12.25
CA ASP A 104 17.22 -12.98 -13.43
C ASP A 104 16.03 -13.30 -14.33
N ALA A 105 15.80 -14.59 -14.59
CA ALA A 105 14.61 -15.04 -15.31
C ALA A 105 13.33 -14.70 -14.54
N TYR A 106 13.34 -14.85 -13.21
CA TYR A 106 12.23 -14.45 -12.36
C TYR A 106 11.96 -12.94 -12.41
N HIS A 107 13.00 -12.11 -12.29
CA HIS A 107 12.90 -10.66 -12.40
C HIS A 107 12.36 -10.25 -13.77
N THR A 108 12.82 -10.89 -14.84
CA THR A 108 12.33 -10.63 -16.20
C THR A 108 10.85 -10.98 -16.34
N ALA A 109 10.42 -12.12 -15.79
CA ALA A 109 9.02 -12.53 -15.78
C ALA A 109 8.15 -11.59 -14.92
N LEU A 110 8.66 -11.10 -13.79
CA LEU A 110 7.99 -10.11 -12.95
C LEU A 110 7.88 -8.76 -13.68
N ALA A 111 8.96 -8.28 -14.28
CA ALA A 111 9.01 -7.02 -15.02
C ALA A 111 8.09 -7.03 -16.25
N ALA A 112 7.98 -8.17 -16.94
CA ALA A 112 7.05 -8.33 -18.06
C ALA A 112 5.58 -8.15 -17.65
N ASN A 113 5.26 -8.40 -16.38
CA ASN A 113 3.90 -8.33 -15.84
C ASN A 113 3.66 -7.12 -14.94
N LYS A 114 4.64 -6.22 -14.79
CA LYS A 114 4.53 -5.02 -13.95
C LYS A 114 3.30 -4.17 -14.26
N ASN A 115 2.94 -4.05 -15.54
CA ASN A 115 1.83 -3.23 -15.99
C ASN A 115 0.47 -3.79 -15.53
N GLN A 116 0.32 -5.12 -15.47
CA GLN A 116 -0.91 -5.75 -14.95
C GLN A 116 -1.09 -5.45 -13.46
N ILE A 117 0.03 -5.37 -12.73
CA ILE A 117 0.01 -5.14 -11.29
C ILE A 117 -0.24 -3.66 -11.02
N TYR A 118 0.39 -2.76 -11.79
CA TYR A 118 0.09 -1.33 -11.73
C TYR A 118 -1.37 -1.03 -12.04
N ILE A 119 -1.96 -1.66 -13.06
CA ILE A 119 -3.37 -1.41 -13.39
C ILE A 119 -4.32 -1.97 -12.32
N PHE A 120 -3.98 -3.14 -11.74
CA PHE A 120 -4.73 -3.75 -10.65
C PHE A 120 -4.65 -2.88 -9.38
N GLY A 121 -3.44 -2.56 -8.92
CA GLY A 121 -3.22 -1.76 -7.72
C GLY A 121 -3.79 -0.35 -7.87
N GLY A 122 -3.58 0.29 -9.01
CA GLY A 122 -4.14 1.61 -9.31
C GLY A 122 -5.67 1.62 -9.26
N ALA A 123 -6.33 0.59 -9.80
CA ALA A 123 -7.79 0.45 -9.74
C ALA A 123 -8.30 0.23 -8.31
N PHE A 124 -7.61 -0.59 -7.53
CA PHE A 124 -7.95 -0.84 -6.13
C PHE A 124 -7.82 0.44 -5.29
N LEU A 125 -6.68 1.13 -5.40
CA LEU A 125 -6.42 2.38 -4.68
C LEU A 125 -7.36 3.52 -5.13
N LEU A 126 -7.73 3.56 -6.41
CA LEU A 126 -8.75 4.46 -6.90
C LEU A 126 -10.10 4.21 -6.21
N MET A 127 -10.53 2.95 -6.08
CA MET A 127 -11.76 2.61 -5.35
C MET A 127 -11.70 3.04 -3.88
N VAL A 128 -10.57 2.79 -3.20
CA VAL A 128 -10.33 3.23 -1.83
C VAL A 128 -10.48 4.74 -1.70
N PHE A 129 -9.83 5.50 -2.60
CA PHE A 129 -9.95 6.96 -2.59
C PHE A 129 -11.37 7.43 -2.89
N LEU A 130 -12.04 6.89 -3.91
CA LEU A 130 -13.37 7.32 -4.30
C LEU A 130 -14.41 7.02 -3.21
N SER A 131 -14.33 5.85 -2.58
CA SER A 131 -15.18 5.52 -1.43
C SER A 131 -14.95 6.49 -0.27
N PHE A 132 -13.70 6.85 0.02
CA PHE A 132 -13.42 7.91 0.99
C PHE A 132 -13.98 9.25 0.51
N PHE A 133 -13.72 9.68 -0.72
CA PHE A 133 -14.05 11.02 -1.22
C PHE A 133 -15.55 11.32 -1.18
N PHE A 134 -16.39 10.32 -1.47
CA PHE A 134 -17.85 10.42 -1.43
C PHE A 134 -18.46 9.97 -0.09
N GLU A 135 -17.66 9.64 0.92
CA GLU A 135 -18.18 9.41 2.27
C GLU A 135 -18.64 10.74 2.89
N LYS A 136 -19.79 10.71 3.60
CA LYS A 136 -20.30 11.90 4.29
C LYS A 136 -19.39 12.24 5.47
N LYS A 137 -18.67 13.36 5.36
CA LYS A 137 -17.74 13.86 6.39
C LYS A 137 -18.02 15.30 6.77
N ASP A 138 -17.83 15.58 8.06
CA ASP A 138 -17.99 16.92 8.64
C ASP A 138 -16.78 17.83 8.36
N ILE A 139 -15.59 17.23 8.23
CA ILE A 139 -14.33 17.94 7.99
C ILE A 139 -13.99 17.83 6.51
N LYS A 140 -13.67 18.98 5.90
CA LYS A 140 -13.20 19.08 4.52
C LYS A 140 -11.86 19.81 4.50
N TRP A 141 -10.83 19.21 3.91
CA TRP A 141 -9.49 19.77 3.83
C TRP A 141 -9.35 20.75 2.67
N ILE A 142 -9.55 20.27 1.44
CA ILE A 142 -9.50 21.12 0.24
C ILE A 142 -10.93 21.55 -0.10
N LYS A 143 -11.44 22.60 0.55
CA LYS A 143 -12.84 23.05 0.37
C LYS A 143 -13.23 23.30 -1.09
N LEU A 144 -12.31 23.79 -1.91
CA LEU A 144 -12.53 24.01 -3.35
C LEU A 144 -12.75 22.71 -4.13
N VAL A 145 -12.26 21.58 -3.63
CA VAL A 145 -12.38 20.28 -4.28
C VAL A 145 -13.41 19.41 -3.56
N GLU A 146 -13.62 19.53 -2.25
CA GLU A 146 -14.53 18.66 -1.49
C GLU A 146 -15.90 19.31 -1.18
N ASP A 147 -16.06 20.63 -1.34
CA ASP A 147 -17.26 21.39 -0.94
C ASP A 147 -17.97 22.10 -2.10
N ASN A 148 -17.78 21.61 -3.32
CA ASN A 148 -18.50 22.14 -4.49
C ASN A 148 -19.92 21.57 -4.60
N TYR A 149 -20.80 22.37 -5.20
CA TYR A 149 -22.20 22.01 -5.46
C TYR A 149 -22.35 20.67 -6.19
N LEU A 150 -21.49 20.42 -7.19
CA LEU A 150 -21.48 19.17 -7.95
C LEU A 150 -21.22 17.96 -7.03
N ILE A 151 -20.26 18.08 -6.11
CA ILE A 151 -19.91 16.96 -5.24
C ILE A 151 -20.99 16.71 -4.21
N HIS A 152 -21.67 17.74 -3.70
CA HIS A 152 -22.85 17.55 -2.85
C HIS A 152 -23.98 16.79 -3.55
N ILE A 153 -24.15 16.96 -4.87
CA ILE A 153 -25.12 16.17 -5.64
C ILE A 153 -24.63 14.74 -5.80
N LEU A 154 -23.37 14.57 -6.22
CA LEU A 154 -22.77 13.26 -6.51
C LEU A 154 -22.61 12.39 -5.24
N THR A 155 -22.44 13.02 -4.07
CA THR A 155 -22.36 12.36 -2.75
C THR A 155 -23.71 11.81 -2.26
N LYS A 156 -24.84 12.20 -2.90
CA LYS A 156 -26.16 11.65 -2.53
C LYS A 156 -26.39 10.23 -3.06
N THR A 157 -25.62 9.80 -4.05
CA THR A 157 -25.74 8.49 -4.66
C THR A 157 -24.64 7.56 -4.17
N ASP A 158 -25.00 6.50 -3.46
CA ASP A 158 -24.04 5.56 -2.86
C ASP A 158 -23.14 4.86 -3.90
N ASN A 159 -23.62 4.73 -5.15
CA ASN A 159 -22.90 4.06 -6.23
C ASN A 159 -21.96 4.98 -7.05
N MET A 160 -21.80 6.25 -6.67
CA MET A 160 -20.95 7.17 -7.43
C MET A 160 -19.47 6.75 -7.52
N PRO A 161 -18.83 6.24 -6.44
CA PRO A 161 -17.47 5.72 -6.52
C PRO A 161 -17.31 4.67 -7.62
N LEU A 162 -18.23 3.71 -7.67
CA LEU A 162 -18.21 2.62 -8.65
C LEU A 162 -18.42 3.15 -10.07
N PHE A 163 -19.36 4.08 -10.26
CA PHE A 163 -19.62 4.68 -11.58
C PHE A 163 -18.34 5.34 -12.15
N ILE A 164 -17.66 6.16 -11.36
CA ILE A 164 -16.42 6.83 -11.78
C ILE A 164 -15.33 5.80 -12.07
N ALA A 165 -15.16 4.79 -11.19
CA ALA A 165 -14.16 3.75 -11.38
C ALA A 165 -14.41 2.94 -12.67
N ILE A 166 -15.66 2.65 -13.02
CA ILE A 166 -16.00 1.97 -14.27
C ILE A 166 -15.69 2.88 -15.48
N CYS A 167 -16.01 4.18 -15.42
CA CYS A 167 -15.65 5.12 -16.49
C CYS A 167 -14.14 5.19 -16.72
N VAL A 168 -13.36 5.30 -15.64
CA VAL A 168 -11.89 5.25 -15.72
C VAL A 168 -11.42 3.92 -16.30
N GLY A 169 -12.04 2.80 -15.92
CA GLY A 169 -11.76 1.48 -16.46
C GLY A 169 -12.01 1.36 -17.96
N MET A 170 -13.11 1.91 -18.45
CA MET A 170 -13.40 1.95 -19.89
C MET A 170 -12.35 2.77 -20.64
N ILE A 171 -11.94 3.92 -20.09
CA ILE A 171 -10.88 4.76 -20.68
C ILE A 171 -9.56 3.98 -20.70
N MET A 172 -9.18 3.34 -19.60
CA MET A 172 -7.95 2.55 -19.51
C MET A 172 -7.96 1.36 -20.47
N ALA A 173 -9.09 0.66 -20.59
CA ALA A 173 -9.25 -0.43 -21.56
C ALA A 173 -9.11 0.08 -23.00
N TYR A 174 -9.69 1.24 -23.31
CA TYR A 174 -9.57 1.86 -24.63
C TYR A 174 -8.14 2.33 -24.95
N LEU A 175 -7.45 2.93 -23.98
CA LEU A 175 -6.08 3.44 -24.17
C LEU A 175 -5.05 2.30 -24.29
N THR A 176 -5.23 1.23 -23.52
CA THR A 176 -4.26 0.12 -23.48
C THR A 176 -4.52 -0.93 -24.56
N GLN A 177 -5.75 -1.05 -25.07
CA GLN A 177 -6.16 -2.05 -26.07
C GLN A 177 -5.75 -3.49 -25.69
N ASN A 178 -5.64 -3.78 -24.39
CA ASN A 178 -5.16 -5.06 -23.87
C ASN A 178 -6.21 -5.69 -22.93
N ILE A 179 -6.70 -6.86 -23.31
CA ILE A 179 -7.75 -7.56 -22.55
C ILE A 179 -7.27 -8.00 -21.15
N SER A 180 -6.01 -8.40 -21.02
CA SER A 180 -5.45 -8.81 -19.73
C SER A 180 -5.42 -7.63 -18.76
N TYR A 181 -5.10 -6.43 -19.25
CA TYR A 181 -5.09 -5.22 -18.43
C TYR A 181 -6.50 -4.82 -17.99
N ALA A 182 -7.48 -4.92 -18.89
CA ALA A 182 -8.89 -4.70 -18.55
C ALA A 182 -9.37 -5.70 -17.49
N LEU A 183 -9.03 -6.99 -17.64
CA LEU A 183 -9.37 -8.03 -16.66
C LEU A 183 -8.73 -7.75 -15.30
N SER A 184 -7.46 -7.34 -15.26
CA SER A 184 -6.79 -6.93 -14.00
C SER A 184 -7.48 -5.72 -13.36
N TYR A 185 -7.82 -4.70 -14.13
CA TYR A 185 -8.50 -3.49 -13.64
C TYR A 185 -9.87 -3.82 -13.03
N PHE A 186 -10.73 -4.52 -13.78
CA PHE A 186 -12.06 -4.88 -13.29
C PHE A 186 -12.01 -5.96 -12.20
N GLY A 187 -11.00 -6.83 -12.22
CA GLY A 187 -10.72 -7.78 -11.15
C GLY A 187 -10.40 -7.09 -9.82
N ALA A 188 -9.65 -5.98 -9.85
CA ALA A 188 -9.39 -5.17 -8.66
C ALA A 188 -10.66 -4.51 -8.11
N ILE A 189 -11.52 -3.96 -8.99
CA ILE A 189 -12.83 -3.41 -8.58
C ILE A 189 -13.69 -4.52 -7.96
N LEU A 190 -13.73 -5.69 -8.58
CA LEU A 190 -14.48 -6.84 -8.07
C LEU A 190 -13.95 -7.29 -6.71
N LEU A 191 -12.63 -7.35 -6.52
CA LEU A 191 -12.03 -7.65 -5.22
C LEU A 191 -12.45 -6.63 -4.16
N TYR A 192 -12.37 -5.33 -4.48
CA TYR A 192 -12.81 -4.28 -3.57
C TYR A 192 -14.28 -4.42 -3.18
N MET A 193 -15.16 -4.69 -4.16
CA MET A 193 -16.58 -4.92 -3.90
C MET A 193 -16.83 -6.19 -3.09
N ALA A 194 -16.09 -7.27 -3.35
CA ALA A 194 -16.19 -8.49 -2.56
C ALA A 194 -15.82 -8.20 -1.11
N LEU A 195 -14.72 -7.48 -0.87
CA LEU A 195 -14.29 -7.04 0.45
C LEU A 195 -15.39 -6.22 1.16
N SER A 196 -16.00 -5.24 0.48
CA SER A 196 -17.09 -4.44 1.08
C SER A 196 -18.35 -5.27 1.37
N LEU A 197 -18.73 -6.19 0.47
CA LEU A 197 -19.86 -7.09 0.67
C LEU A 197 -19.64 -8.02 1.88
N PHE A 198 -18.43 -8.55 2.02
CA PHE A 198 -18.06 -9.34 3.18
C PHE A 198 -18.13 -8.51 4.47
N ASP A 199 -17.73 -7.24 4.46
CA ASP A 199 -17.89 -6.37 5.64
C ASP A 199 -19.35 -6.22 6.06
N GLU A 200 -20.26 -5.97 5.11
CA GLU A 200 -21.70 -5.83 5.38
C GLU A 200 -22.31 -7.12 5.95
N ILE A 201 -21.97 -8.28 5.38
CA ILE A 201 -22.49 -9.58 5.84
C ILE A 201 -21.98 -9.91 7.25
N PHE A 202 -20.71 -9.65 7.53
CA PHE A 202 -20.10 -9.99 8.83
C PHE A 202 -20.43 -8.97 9.92
N SER A 203 -20.61 -7.70 9.57
CA SER A 203 -21.07 -6.66 10.51
C SER A 203 -22.51 -6.92 11.00
N ALA A 204 -23.39 -7.43 10.13
CA ALA A 204 -24.76 -7.82 10.50
C ALA A 204 -24.83 -8.97 11.52
N ASN A 205 -23.81 -9.83 11.59
CA ASN A 205 -23.78 -11.02 12.45
C ASN A 205 -23.09 -10.81 13.81
N GLY A 206 -22.72 -9.56 14.17
CA GLY A 206 -22.08 -9.24 15.46
C GLY A 206 -20.64 -9.78 15.63
N VAL A 207 -20.12 -10.55 14.66
CA VAL A 207 -18.74 -11.05 14.63
C VAL A 207 -17.85 -10.04 13.91
N LYS A 208 -17.45 -9.02 14.68
CA LYS A 208 -16.24 -8.19 14.63
C LYS A 208 -15.68 -7.78 13.24
N SER A 209 -15.99 -6.55 12.86
CA SER A 209 -15.31 -5.62 11.91
C SER A 209 -13.77 -5.72 11.81
N GLY A 210 -13.08 -6.32 12.79
CA GLY A 210 -11.63 -6.43 12.78
C GLY A 210 -11.04 -7.46 11.80
N ILE A 211 -11.73 -8.56 11.46
CA ILE A 211 -11.24 -9.49 10.40
C ILE A 211 -11.18 -8.74 9.07
N MET A 212 -12.25 -7.99 8.79
CA MET A 212 -12.42 -7.33 7.52
C MET A 212 -11.44 -6.17 7.36
N GLY A 213 -11.29 -5.35 8.39
CA GLY A 213 -10.25 -4.34 8.39
C GLY A 213 -8.83 -4.94 8.31
N PHE A 214 -8.60 -6.14 8.87
CA PHE A 214 -7.31 -6.83 8.73
C PHE A 214 -7.06 -7.24 7.28
N LEU A 215 -8.01 -7.92 6.63
CA LEU A 215 -7.90 -8.26 5.21
C LEU A 215 -7.72 -7.02 4.33
N TYR A 216 -8.47 -5.95 4.62
CA TYR A 216 -8.33 -4.67 3.94
C TYR A 216 -6.93 -4.08 4.08
N LEU A 217 -6.33 -4.13 5.27
CA LEU A 217 -4.94 -3.70 5.50
C LEU A 217 -3.94 -4.53 4.69
N GLU A 218 -4.10 -5.85 4.65
CA GLU A 218 -3.18 -6.72 3.90
C GLU A 218 -3.30 -6.51 2.38
N VAL A 219 -4.50 -6.23 1.85
CA VAL A 219 -4.69 -5.92 0.42
C VAL A 219 -4.17 -4.53 0.06
N LEU A 220 -4.27 -3.56 0.97
CA LEU A 220 -3.58 -2.28 0.82
C LEU A 220 -2.06 -2.49 0.78
N ASP A 221 -1.51 -3.19 1.78
CA ASP A 221 -0.08 -3.51 1.83
C ASP A 221 0.38 -4.25 0.58
N ALA A 222 -0.44 -5.15 0.03
CA ALA A 222 -0.20 -5.81 -1.26
C ALA A 222 0.05 -4.81 -2.38
N SER A 223 -0.90 -3.89 -2.54
CA SER A 223 -0.94 -2.93 -3.63
C SER A 223 0.27 -1.98 -3.56
N PHE A 224 0.64 -1.55 -2.36
CA PHE A 224 1.77 -0.66 -2.15
C PHE A 224 3.14 -1.33 -2.14
N SER A 225 3.21 -2.60 -1.72
CA SER A 225 4.49 -3.31 -1.61
C SER A 225 5.14 -3.62 -2.96
N PHE A 226 4.37 -3.57 -4.06
CA PHE A 226 4.86 -3.95 -5.38
C PHE A 226 5.97 -3.04 -5.89
N ASP A 227 5.83 -1.72 -5.71
CA ASP A 227 6.84 -0.72 -6.09
C ASP A 227 8.17 -0.97 -5.36
N GLY A 228 8.08 -1.30 -4.05
CA GLY A 228 9.25 -1.63 -3.24
C GLY A 228 9.94 -2.92 -3.69
N VAL A 229 9.20 -3.92 -4.17
CA VAL A 229 9.77 -5.16 -4.71
C VAL A 229 10.48 -4.92 -6.03
N ILE A 230 9.88 -4.18 -6.97
CA ILE A 230 10.56 -3.84 -8.24
C ILE A 230 11.83 -3.03 -7.97
N GLY A 231 11.74 -1.99 -7.14
CA GLY A 231 12.89 -1.16 -6.80
C GLY A 231 14.00 -1.94 -6.12
N ALA A 232 13.65 -2.99 -5.36
CA ALA A 232 14.63 -3.86 -4.74
C ALA A 232 15.42 -4.70 -5.75
N PHE A 233 14.78 -5.17 -6.83
CA PHE A 233 15.46 -5.90 -7.89
C PHE A 233 16.46 -5.02 -8.67
N ALA A 234 16.27 -3.70 -8.67
CA ALA A 234 17.27 -2.78 -9.22
C ALA A 234 18.56 -2.69 -8.36
N MET A 235 18.50 -3.09 -7.08
CA MET A 235 19.65 -3.07 -6.17
C MET A 235 20.31 -4.43 -5.96
N SER A 236 19.56 -5.53 -6.07
CA SER A 236 20.08 -6.89 -5.86
C SER A 236 19.22 -7.91 -6.60
N GLU A 237 19.86 -8.94 -7.16
CA GLU A 237 19.19 -10.12 -7.72
C GLU A 237 18.99 -11.21 -6.67
N ASN A 238 19.75 -11.17 -5.56
CA ASN A 238 19.61 -12.16 -4.50
C ASN A 238 18.33 -11.92 -3.69
N ILE A 239 17.34 -12.80 -3.88
CA ILE A 239 16.03 -12.74 -3.23
C ILE A 239 16.14 -12.73 -1.70
N PHE A 240 17.09 -13.46 -1.11
CA PHE A 240 17.24 -13.45 0.35
C PHE A 240 17.69 -12.08 0.85
N ILE A 241 18.60 -11.40 0.14
CA ILE A 241 19.02 -10.04 0.48
C ILE A 241 17.84 -9.06 0.32
N ILE A 242 17.07 -9.19 -0.76
CA ILE A 242 15.84 -8.41 -0.98
C ILE A 242 14.86 -8.59 0.18
N MET A 243 14.51 -9.83 0.51
CA MET A 243 13.56 -10.17 1.56
C MET A 243 14.01 -9.65 2.93
N ILE A 244 15.29 -9.76 3.26
CA ILE A 244 15.82 -9.24 4.53
C ILE A 244 15.75 -7.71 4.53
N GLY A 245 16.20 -7.05 3.45
CA GLY A 245 16.21 -5.60 3.34
C GLY A 245 14.82 -4.98 3.43
N LEU A 246 13.90 -5.44 2.58
CA LEU A 246 12.50 -5.01 2.62
C LEU A 246 11.80 -5.43 3.92
N GLY A 247 12.17 -6.59 4.49
CA GLY A 247 11.67 -7.03 5.79
C GLY A 247 12.07 -6.10 6.93
N ILE A 248 13.31 -5.60 6.94
CA ILE A 248 13.78 -4.57 7.88
C ILE A 248 12.94 -3.30 7.72
N GLY A 249 12.75 -2.83 6.48
CA GLY A 249 11.97 -1.62 6.23
C GLY A 249 10.50 -1.76 6.66
N ALA A 250 9.86 -2.87 6.33
CA ALA A 250 8.49 -3.18 6.74
C ALA A 250 8.34 -3.19 8.28
N MET A 251 9.35 -3.68 9.01
CA MET A 251 9.36 -3.58 10.47
C MET A 251 9.38 -2.13 10.97
N PHE A 252 10.09 -1.24 10.30
CA PHE A 252 10.12 0.19 10.65
C PHE A 252 8.82 0.90 10.29
N VAL A 253 8.32 0.70 9.07
CA VAL A 253 7.02 1.21 8.58
C VAL A 253 5.93 0.85 9.58
N ARG A 254 5.92 -0.39 10.05
CA ARG A 254 4.96 -0.83 11.05
C ARG A 254 5.16 -0.20 12.43
N SER A 255 6.39 -0.14 12.93
CA SER A 255 6.66 0.53 14.21
C SER A 255 6.21 1.99 14.18
N LEU A 256 6.30 2.62 13.01
CA LEU A 256 5.75 3.95 12.75
C LEU A 256 4.21 3.93 12.77
N THR A 257 3.54 2.97 12.12
CA THR A 257 2.08 2.77 12.20
C THR A 257 1.61 2.69 13.65
N LEU A 258 2.22 1.83 14.45
CA LEU A 258 1.86 1.62 15.86
C LEU A 258 2.13 2.85 16.71
N PHE A 259 3.26 3.51 16.47
CA PHE A 259 3.58 4.77 17.12
C PHE A 259 2.47 5.81 16.87
N MET A 260 2.00 5.93 15.63
CA MET A 260 0.92 6.86 15.25
C MET A 260 -0.41 6.51 15.93
N VAL A 261 -0.79 5.22 15.94
CA VAL A 261 -2.03 4.76 16.61
C VAL A 261 -1.99 5.05 18.10
N HIS A 262 -0.93 4.61 18.80
CA HIS A 262 -0.85 4.73 20.26
C HIS A 262 -0.65 6.19 20.72
N LYS A 263 0.02 7.03 19.93
CA LYS A 263 0.15 8.46 20.23
C LYS A 263 -1.06 9.28 19.79
N LYS A 264 -2.08 8.63 19.20
CA LYS A 264 -3.28 9.31 18.67
C LYS A 264 -2.91 10.49 17.77
N THR A 265 -1.82 10.36 17.01
CA THR A 265 -1.34 11.45 16.14
C THR A 265 -2.42 11.83 15.13
N LEU A 266 -3.14 10.84 14.60
CA LEU A 266 -4.26 11.05 13.68
C LEU A 266 -5.42 11.83 14.31
N GLU A 267 -5.74 11.62 15.59
CA GLU A 267 -6.76 12.42 16.30
C GLU A 267 -6.26 13.85 16.56
N SER A 268 -4.95 14.02 16.77
CA SER A 268 -4.36 15.33 17.04
C SER A 268 -4.19 16.21 15.80
N PHE A 269 -4.27 15.62 14.60
CA PHE A 269 -4.07 16.29 13.31
C PHE A 269 -5.25 16.05 12.36
N ILE A 270 -6.22 16.95 12.41
CA ILE A 270 -7.51 16.85 11.71
C ILE A 270 -7.44 16.59 10.19
N TYR A 271 -6.41 17.07 9.49
CA TYR A 271 -6.29 16.92 8.04
C TYR A 271 -5.42 15.74 7.63
N LEU A 272 -4.76 15.06 8.58
CA LEU A 272 -3.82 13.99 8.28
C LEU A 272 -4.50 12.80 7.56
N GLU A 273 -5.76 12.56 7.88
CA GLU A 273 -6.60 11.57 7.18
C GLU A 273 -6.86 11.95 5.71
N HIS A 274 -7.15 13.22 5.43
CA HIS A 274 -7.34 13.68 4.06
C HIS A 274 -6.02 13.59 3.29
N GLY A 275 -4.92 14.06 3.86
CA GLY A 275 -3.59 13.96 3.25
C GLY A 275 -3.22 12.54 2.86
N ALA A 276 -3.51 11.57 3.73
CA ALA A 276 -3.27 10.16 3.44
C ALA A 276 -4.08 9.67 2.23
N HIS A 277 -5.38 9.97 2.14
CA HIS A 277 -6.19 9.55 0.99
C HIS A 277 -5.82 10.28 -0.30
N TYR A 278 -5.41 11.55 -0.24
CA TYR A 278 -4.87 12.23 -1.41
C TYR A 278 -3.53 11.64 -1.87
N ALA A 279 -2.70 11.14 -0.94
CA ALA A 279 -1.52 10.35 -1.29
C ALA A 279 -1.91 9.03 -1.99
N ILE A 280 -2.94 8.32 -1.51
CA ILE A 280 -3.50 7.13 -2.17
C ILE A 280 -3.94 7.44 -3.60
N LEU A 281 -4.68 8.55 -3.81
CA LEU A 281 -5.09 8.97 -5.16
C LEU A 281 -3.88 9.27 -6.04
N ALA A 282 -2.89 10.00 -5.52
CA ALA A 282 -1.69 10.34 -6.25
C ALA A 282 -0.95 9.06 -6.68
N LEU A 283 -0.83 8.08 -5.79
CA LEU A 283 -0.23 6.80 -6.14
C LEU A 283 -1.04 6.06 -7.20
N ALA A 284 -2.37 5.98 -7.06
CA ALA A 284 -3.22 5.34 -8.05
C ALA A 284 -3.02 5.95 -9.46
N ILE A 285 -2.93 7.28 -9.54
CA ILE A 285 -2.66 8.00 -10.79
C ILE A 285 -1.26 7.68 -11.31
N ILE A 286 -0.24 7.68 -10.45
CA ILE A 286 1.15 7.33 -10.82
C ILE A 286 1.22 5.90 -11.35
N MET A 287 0.53 4.94 -10.72
CA MET A 287 0.45 3.56 -11.20
C MET A 287 -0.18 3.48 -12.60
N PHE A 288 -1.24 4.25 -12.87
CA PHE A 288 -1.81 4.30 -14.23
C PHE A 288 -0.86 4.94 -15.25
N ILE A 289 -0.12 5.99 -14.86
CA ILE A 289 0.86 6.62 -15.75
C ILE A 289 2.04 5.68 -16.01
N ASN A 290 2.47 4.90 -15.01
CA ASN A 290 3.55 3.91 -15.11
C ASN A 290 3.34 2.84 -16.19
N ILE A 291 2.10 2.63 -16.63
CA ILE A 291 1.76 1.73 -17.74
C ILE A 291 2.28 2.29 -19.08
N PHE A 292 2.32 3.62 -19.22
CA PHE A 292 2.72 4.32 -20.44
C PHE A 292 4.12 4.93 -20.34
N HIS A 293 4.50 5.42 -19.16
CA HIS A 293 5.75 6.12 -18.91
C HIS A 293 6.32 5.74 -17.55
N GLU A 294 7.56 5.26 -17.51
CA GLU A 294 8.23 4.92 -16.26
C GLU A 294 8.48 6.17 -15.42
N ILE A 295 7.81 6.27 -14.27
CA ILE A 295 8.04 7.30 -13.25
C ILE A 295 9.06 6.75 -12.25
N SER A 296 10.03 7.58 -11.90
CA SER A 296 11.00 7.23 -10.87
C SER A 296 10.33 7.05 -9.51
N GLU A 297 10.72 6.00 -8.80
CA GLU A 297 10.29 5.72 -7.42
C GLU A 297 10.50 6.90 -6.46
N ALA A 298 11.56 7.68 -6.66
CA ALA A 298 11.81 8.89 -5.88
C ALA A 298 10.71 9.94 -6.06
N VAL A 299 10.15 10.07 -7.27
CA VAL A 299 9.03 10.98 -7.55
C VAL A 299 7.76 10.46 -6.88
N THR A 300 7.50 9.15 -6.98
CA THR A 300 6.36 8.51 -6.33
C THR A 300 6.37 8.73 -4.81
N GLY A 301 7.48 8.40 -4.15
CA GLY A 301 7.62 8.58 -2.70
C GLY A 301 7.58 10.04 -2.26
N THR A 302 8.17 10.97 -3.03
CA THR A 302 8.15 12.40 -2.68
C THR A 302 6.77 13.03 -2.81
N ILE A 303 5.96 12.62 -3.79
CA ILE A 303 4.57 13.09 -3.91
C ILE A 303 3.73 12.59 -2.74
N GLY A 304 3.79 11.29 -2.42
CA GLY A 304 3.08 10.70 -1.28
C GLY A 304 3.45 11.36 0.05
N PHE A 305 4.76 11.49 0.31
CA PHE A 305 5.26 12.21 1.48
C PHE A 305 4.84 13.68 1.51
N GLY A 306 4.85 14.36 0.34
CA GLY A 306 4.44 15.75 0.19
C GLY A 306 3.01 15.99 0.64
N PHE A 307 2.04 15.18 0.20
CA PHE A 307 0.65 15.31 0.63
C PHE A 307 0.49 15.16 2.15
N ILE A 308 1.18 14.20 2.74
CA ILE A 308 1.13 13.95 4.18
C ILE A 308 1.76 15.11 4.95
N LEU A 309 2.91 15.61 4.50
CA LEU A 309 3.60 16.72 5.14
C LEU A 309 2.75 18.00 5.09
N VAL A 310 2.14 18.31 3.94
CA VAL A 310 1.26 19.48 3.80
C VAL A 310 0.01 19.35 4.67
N ALA A 311 -0.58 18.14 4.77
CA ALA A 311 -1.71 17.87 5.65
C ALA A 311 -1.34 18.01 7.14
N PHE A 312 -0.16 17.54 7.52
CA PHE A 312 0.39 17.69 8.86
C PHE A 312 0.63 19.16 9.22
N LEU A 313 1.29 19.93 8.34
CA LEU A 313 1.54 21.36 8.55
C LEU A 313 0.25 22.16 8.61
N SER A 314 -0.71 21.86 7.73
CA SER A 314 -2.04 22.48 7.73
C SER A 314 -2.81 22.20 9.03
N SER A 315 -2.68 20.98 9.57
CA SER A 315 -3.30 20.61 10.85
C SER A 315 -2.68 21.38 12.02
N ILE A 316 -1.34 21.54 12.04
CA ILE A 316 -0.65 22.37 13.04
C ILE A 316 -1.10 23.83 12.95
N TYR A 317 -1.17 24.37 11.74
CA TYR A 317 -1.59 25.74 11.50
C TYR A 317 -3.02 26.00 12.02
N GLN A 318 -3.97 25.10 11.72
CA GLN A 318 -5.34 25.22 12.21
C GLN A 318 -5.42 25.10 13.74
N LYS A 319 -4.65 24.19 14.35
CA LYS A 319 -4.57 24.06 15.81
C LYS A 319 -4.07 25.34 16.48
N ARG A 320 -3.05 25.98 15.90
CA ARG A 320 -2.54 27.29 16.38
C ARG A 320 -3.57 28.41 16.22
N LYS A 321 -4.39 28.37 15.17
CA LYS A 321 -5.47 29.35 14.95
C LYS A 321 -6.62 29.19 15.95
N LEU A 322 -6.94 27.96 16.36
CA LEU A 322 -8.00 27.67 17.35
C LEU A 322 -7.56 27.94 18.81
N GLN A 323 -6.25 28.07 19.06
CA GLN A 323 -5.68 28.40 20.39
C GLN A 323 -5.43 29.90 20.60
N LYS A 324 -5.61 30.72 19.56
CA LYS A 324 -5.61 32.19 19.63
C LYS A 324 -7.03 32.70 19.71
#